data_AF-A0A7N0U4Y6-F1
#
_entry.id   AF-A0A7N0U4Y6-F1
#
_cell.length_a   1.000
_cell.length_b   1.000
_cell.length_c   1.000
_cell.angle_alpha   90.00
_cell.angle_beta   90.00
_cell.angle_gamma   90.00
#
_symmetry.space_group_name_H-M   'P 1'
#
loop_
_entity.id
_entity.type
_entity.pdbx_description
1 polymer ?
#
loop_
_entity_poly.entity_id
_entity_poly.type
_entity_poly.pdbx_seq_one_letter_code
_entity_poly.pdbx_strand_id
1 'polypeptide(L)'
;MSIFECFGIYWLVSSLVIAVSAPLLLTVNLIGRKMVKQRGVPADVGGEPGFAIRNARSAELIQVPWEGATTMANLFGQSCKKHSSNKFLGTRKIISREFLVGSDGREFEKLHLGKYEWETYEQTLERACNFASGLVRFGHQSDSRVTIFSDSRAEWLIAFQVAFPRR
;
A
#
# COMPACT_ATOMS: atom_id res chain seq x y z
N MET A 1 46.77 67.07 -28.48
CA MET A 1 46.01 65.99 -29.14
C MET A 1 46.54 64.66 -28.59
N SER A 2 46.04 64.16 -27.45
CA SER A 2 46.56 62.91 -26.84
C SER A 2 45.70 62.36 -25.69
N ILE A 3 45.14 63.21 -24.83
CA ILE A 3 44.44 62.74 -23.60
C ILE A 3 43.06 62.14 -23.90
N PHE A 4 42.33 62.70 -24.87
CA PHE A 4 40.99 62.22 -25.25
C PHE A 4 41.00 60.88 -26.00
N GLU A 5 42.04 60.60 -26.82
CA GLU A 5 42.16 59.29 -27.48
C GLU A 5 42.56 58.19 -26.48
N CYS A 6 43.39 58.53 -25.49
CA CYS A 6 43.80 57.61 -24.45
C CYS A 6 42.60 57.16 -23.59
N PHE A 7 41.72 58.09 -23.20
CA PHE A 7 40.48 57.76 -22.49
C PHE A 7 39.58 56.82 -23.31
N GLY A 8 39.44 57.08 -24.62
CA GLY A 8 38.65 56.23 -25.52
C GLY A 8 39.14 54.77 -25.55
N ILE A 9 40.45 54.57 -25.64
CA ILE A 9 41.07 53.24 -25.67
C ILE A 9 40.87 52.50 -24.32
N TYR A 10 41.01 53.19 -23.19
CA TYR A 10 40.76 52.60 -21.87
C TYR A 10 39.31 52.13 -21.69
N TRP A 11 38.33 52.92 -22.15
CA TRP A 11 36.92 52.53 -22.12
C TRP A 11 36.63 51.35 -23.05
N LEU A 12 37.30 51.28 -24.20
CA LEU A 12 37.17 50.18 -25.18
C LEU A 12 37.73 48.86 -24.62
N VAL A 13 38.91 48.92 -24.01
CA VAL A 13 39.54 47.75 -23.38
C VAL A 13 38.73 47.30 -22.15
N SER A 14 38.25 48.23 -21.31
CA SER A 14 37.40 47.91 -20.16
C SER A 14 36.08 47.24 -20.56
N SER A 15 35.42 47.76 -21.60
CA SER A 15 34.20 47.19 -22.19
C SER A 15 34.42 45.74 -22.65
N LEU A 16 35.52 45.47 -23.36
CA LEU A 16 35.88 44.12 -23.82
C LEU A 16 36.13 43.15 -22.65
N VAL A 17 36.83 43.60 -21.61
CA VAL A 17 37.11 42.78 -20.42
C VAL A 17 35.82 42.42 -19.69
N ILE A 18 34.90 43.38 -19.53
CA ILE A 18 33.59 43.14 -18.90
C ILE A 18 32.73 42.22 -19.77
N ALA A 19 32.73 42.43 -21.09
CA ALA A 19 31.97 41.62 -22.04
C ALA A 19 32.42 40.15 -22.10
N VAL A 20 33.69 39.86 -21.77
CA VAL A 20 34.21 38.49 -21.70
C VAL A 20 34.04 37.89 -20.30
N SER A 21 34.29 38.67 -19.24
CA SER A 21 34.24 38.18 -17.86
C SER A 21 32.81 37.93 -17.36
N ALA A 22 31.85 38.79 -17.73
CA ALA A 22 30.47 38.65 -17.26
C ALA A 22 29.79 37.37 -17.78
N PRO A 23 29.87 37.00 -19.08
CA PRO A 23 29.35 35.72 -19.55
C PRO A 23 30.08 34.52 -18.95
N LEU A 24 31.39 34.64 -18.69
CA LEU A 24 32.17 33.56 -18.09
C LEU A 24 31.73 33.31 -16.63
N LEU A 25 31.55 34.37 -15.84
CA LEU A 25 31.05 34.25 -14.47
C LEU A 25 29.60 33.77 -14.42
N LEU A 26 28.76 34.22 -15.36
CA LEU A 26 27.37 33.76 -15.48
C LEU A 26 27.31 32.27 -15.85
N THR A 27 28.12 31.83 -16.81
CA THR A 27 28.16 30.42 -17.25
C THR A 27 28.68 29.50 -16.15
N VAL A 28 29.71 29.90 -15.39
CA VAL A 28 30.21 29.13 -14.23
C VAL A 28 29.12 28.97 -13.15
N ASN A 29 28.36 30.03 -12.86
CA ASN A 29 27.24 29.96 -11.91
C ASN A 29 26.08 29.10 -12.41
N LEU A 30 25.79 29.09 -13.72
CA LEU A 30 24.72 28.28 -14.31
C LEU A 30 25.11 26.80 -14.44
N ILE A 31 26.37 26.49 -14.76
CA ILE A 31 26.87 25.10 -14.89
C ILE A 31 26.99 24.43 -13.51
N GLY A 32 27.40 25.17 -12.47
CA GLY A 32 27.42 24.68 -11.08
C GLY A 32 26.03 24.35 -10.51
N ARG A 33 24.96 24.81 -11.17
CA ARG A 33 23.55 24.58 -10.80
C ARG A 33 22.93 23.34 -11.44
N LYS A 34 23.70 22.40 -11.98
CA LYS A 34 23.18 21.05 -12.25
C LYS A 34 22.85 20.36 -10.93
N MET A 35 21.70 20.72 -10.36
CA MET A 35 21.03 20.02 -9.29
C MET A 35 20.67 18.65 -9.85
N VAL A 36 21.53 17.66 -9.61
CA VAL A 36 21.12 16.26 -9.69
C VAL A 36 19.91 16.18 -8.78
N LYS A 37 18.72 15.90 -9.32
CA LYS A 37 17.52 15.69 -8.51
C LYS A 37 17.82 14.55 -7.55
N GLN A 38 18.22 14.87 -6.33
CA GLN A 38 18.46 13.91 -5.28
C GLN A 38 17.14 13.18 -5.05
N ARG A 39 17.13 11.88 -5.33
CA ARG A 39 15.97 11.01 -5.14
C ARG A 39 16.09 10.43 -3.74
N GLY A 40 15.39 11.02 -2.78
CA GLY A 40 15.36 10.50 -1.41
C GLY A 40 14.89 11.55 -0.41
N VAL A 41 14.38 11.07 0.71
CA VAL A 41 14.04 11.90 1.86
C VAL A 41 15.27 11.99 2.76
N PRO A 42 15.71 13.18 3.20
CA PRO A 42 16.78 13.30 4.18
C PRO A 42 16.46 12.45 5.42
N ALA A 43 17.39 11.59 5.82
CA ALA A 43 17.24 10.71 6.96
C ALA A 43 18.61 10.35 7.52
N ASP A 44 18.66 10.08 8.83
CA ASP A 44 19.82 9.44 9.44
C ASP A 44 19.89 7.98 8.94
N VAL A 45 20.98 7.64 8.26
CA VAL A 45 21.24 6.29 7.72
C VAL A 45 22.51 5.76 8.35
N GLY A 46 22.36 5.13 9.51
CA GLY A 46 23.48 4.47 10.20
C GLY A 46 24.36 5.40 11.05
N GLY A 47 23.80 6.50 11.56
CA GLY A 47 24.50 7.48 12.40
C GLY A 47 25.08 8.66 11.62
N GLU A 48 24.88 8.69 10.30
CA GLU A 48 25.32 9.77 9.42
C GLU A 48 24.15 10.40 8.65
N PRO A 49 24.18 11.72 8.41
CA PRO A 49 23.16 12.37 7.61
C PRO A 49 23.24 11.89 6.15
N GLY A 50 22.19 11.22 5.69
CA GLY A 50 22.08 10.77 4.30
C GLY A 50 20.67 10.85 3.76
N PHE A 51 20.36 10.00 2.78
CA PHE A 51 19.07 9.98 2.09
C PHE A 51 18.49 8.58 2.08
N ALA A 52 17.24 8.46 2.50
CA ALA A 52 16.46 7.22 2.37
C ALA A 52 15.55 7.29 1.14
N ILE A 53 15.59 6.27 0.29
CA ILE A 53 14.64 6.12 -0.81
C ILE A 53 13.31 5.63 -0.23
N ARG A 54 12.41 6.57 0.04
CA ARG A 54 11.07 6.29 0.60
C ARG A 54 10.05 7.31 0.12
N ASN A 55 8.79 7.10 0.50
CA ASN A 55 7.71 8.02 0.19
C ASN A 55 7.98 9.42 0.77
N ALA A 56 8.17 10.42 -0.10
CA ALA A 56 8.49 11.79 0.30
C ALA A 56 7.34 12.55 0.96
N ARG A 57 6.11 12.01 0.90
CA ARG A 57 4.93 12.60 1.56
C ARG A 57 4.84 12.23 3.05
N SER A 58 5.61 11.25 3.50
CA SER A 58 5.61 10.79 4.89
C SER A 58 6.98 11.01 5.52
N ALA A 59 7.03 11.86 6.55
CA ALA A 59 8.24 12.07 7.33
C ALA A 59 8.57 10.82 8.17
N GLU A 60 7.54 10.10 8.62
CA GLU A 60 7.65 8.92 9.47
C GLU A 60 7.53 7.63 8.67
N LEU A 61 8.07 6.54 9.23
CA LEU A 61 7.93 5.20 8.69
C LEU A 61 6.57 4.64 9.08
N ILE A 62 5.80 4.21 8.08
CA ILE A 62 4.52 3.53 8.30
C ILE A 62 4.82 2.12 8.83
N GLN A 63 4.64 1.90 10.13
CA GLN A 63 4.88 0.59 10.75
C GLN A 63 3.66 -0.33 10.69
N VAL A 64 2.46 0.26 10.73
CA VAL A 64 1.18 -0.46 10.67
C VAL A 64 0.32 0.13 9.55
N PRO A 65 -0.54 -0.65 8.89
CA PRO A 65 -1.37 -0.15 7.79
C PRO A 65 -2.28 1.00 8.23
N TRP A 66 -2.84 0.91 9.44
CA TRP A 66 -3.60 1.96 10.12
C TRP A 66 -3.19 2.03 11.59
N GLU A 67 -3.35 3.21 12.19
CA GLU A 67 -3.03 3.46 13.59
C GLU A 67 -3.75 2.45 14.49
N GLY A 68 -3.02 1.85 15.44
CA GLY A 68 -3.54 0.80 16.32
C GLY A 68 -3.84 -0.57 15.66
N ALA A 69 -3.57 -0.77 14.37
CA ALA A 69 -3.76 -2.05 13.68
C ALA A 69 -2.51 -2.95 13.79
N THR A 70 -2.14 -3.30 15.03
CA THR A 70 -0.93 -4.09 15.34
C THR A 70 -1.03 -5.58 14.97
N THR A 71 -2.25 -6.09 14.79
CA THR A 71 -2.51 -7.47 14.36
C THR A 71 -3.43 -7.50 13.15
N MET A 72 -3.42 -8.60 12.41
CA MET A 72 -4.38 -8.84 11.32
C MET A 72 -5.83 -8.79 11.83
N ALA A 73 -6.09 -9.29 13.04
CA ALA A 73 -7.41 -9.22 13.64
C ALA A 73 -7.83 -7.77 13.97
N ASN A 74 -6.90 -6.93 14.44
CA ASN A 74 -7.16 -5.50 14.68
C ASN A 74 -7.43 -4.78 13.36
N LEU A 75 -6.62 -5.03 12.32
CA LEU A 75 -6.83 -4.45 10.99
C LEU A 75 -8.18 -4.85 10.39
N PHE A 76 -8.55 -6.12 10.49
CA PHE A 76 -9.84 -6.61 10.03
C PHE A 76 -10.99 -5.96 10.80
N GLY A 77 -10.91 -5.92 12.13
CA GLY A 77 -11.92 -5.25 12.97
C GLY A 77 -12.08 -3.77 12.64
N GLN A 78 -10.98 -3.04 12.42
CA GLN A 78 -11.03 -1.65 11.98
C GLN A 78 -11.66 -1.51 10.59
N SER A 79 -11.30 -2.38 9.65
CA SER A 79 -11.85 -2.38 8.29
C SER A 79 -13.36 -2.62 8.31
N CYS A 80 -13.80 -3.57 9.11
CA CYS A 80 -15.22 -3.87 9.27
C CYS A 80 -16.00 -2.70 9.87
N LYS A 81 -15.46 -2.06 10.91
CA LYS A 81 -16.10 -0.86 11.50
C LYS A 81 -16.21 0.29 10.50
N LYS A 82 -15.14 0.53 9.73
CA LYS A 82 -15.10 1.62 8.75
C LYS A 82 -16.08 1.42 7.59
N HIS A 83 -16.33 0.16 7.20
CA HIS A 83 -17.14 -0.20 6.04
C HIS A 83 -18.39 -1.02 6.40
N SER A 84 -18.91 -0.85 7.62
CA SER A 84 -19.93 -1.69 8.27
C SER A 84 -21.06 -2.15 7.34
N SER A 85 -21.68 -1.21 6.64
CA SER A 85 -22.85 -1.44 5.77
C SER A 85 -22.51 -1.84 4.32
N ASN A 86 -21.24 -1.83 3.94
CA ASN A 86 -20.83 -2.19 2.58
C ASN A 86 -20.90 -3.72 2.38
N LYS A 87 -21.21 -4.15 1.15
CA LYS A 87 -21.13 -5.55 0.75
C LYS A 87 -19.68 -6.04 0.82
N PHE A 88 -19.46 -7.20 1.43
CA PHE A 88 -18.14 -7.80 1.61
C PHE A 88 -18.04 -9.19 0.99
N LEU A 89 -18.79 -10.17 1.50
CA LEU A 89 -18.73 -11.55 1.03
C LEU A 89 -19.98 -11.90 0.22
N GLY A 90 -19.76 -12.30 -1.04
CA GLY A 90 -20.82 -12.69 -1.96
C GLY A 90 -20.83 -14.20 -2.17
N THR A 91 -21.94 -14.86 -1.86
CA THR A 91 -22.13 -16.30 -2.09
C THR A 91 -23.27 -16.52 -3.06
N ARG A 92 -23.09 -17.42 -4.03
CA ARG A 92 -24.14 -17.75 -4.98
C ARG A 92 -25.05 -18.82 -4.41
N LYS A 93 -26.36 -18.54 -4.36
CA LYS A 93 -27.35 -19.49 -3.84
C LYS A 93 -27.42 -20.73 -4.74
N ILE A 94 -27.37 -21.92 -4.14
CA ILE A 94 -27.66 -23.16 -4.85
C ILE A 94 -29.18 -23.35 -4.84
N ILE A 95 -29.79 -23.40 -6.03
CA ILE A 95 -31.24 -23.57 -6.20
C ILE A 95 -31.58 -25.06 -6.23
N SER A 96 -30.87 -25.83 -7.05
CA SER A 96 -31.05 -27.28 -7.15
C SER A 96 -29.76 -27.95 -7.60
N ARG A 97 -29.70 -29.26 -7.34
CA ARG A 97 -28.59 -30.13 -7.69
C ARG A 97 -29.17 -31.32 -8.44
N GLU A 98 -28.69 -31.54 -9.66
CA GLU A 98 -29.09 -32.65 -10.53
C GLU A 98 -27.88 -33.56 -10.76
N PHE A 99 -28.07 -34.87 -10.64
CA PHE A 99 -27.04 -35.85 -10.97
C PHE A 99 -27.35 -36.42 -12.36
N LEU A 100 -26.41 -36.26 -13.28
CA LEU A 100 -26.53 -36.72 -14.66
C LEU A 100 -25.53 -37.85 -14.89
N VAL A 101 -25.97 -38.97 -15.45
CA VAL A 101 -25.07 -40.04 -15.88
C VAL A 101 -24.60 -39.71 -17.30
N GLY A 102 -23.29 -39.55 -17.47
CA GLY A 102 -22.66 -39.37 -18.77
C GLY A 102 -22.77 -40.61 -19.65
N SER A 103 -22.51 -40.47 -20.94
CA SER A 103 -22.47 -41.59 -21.89
C SER A 103 -21.39 -42.63 -21.55
N ASP A 104 -20.41 -42.26 -20.74
CA ASP A 104 -19.34 -43.09 -20.20
C ASP A 104 -19.69 -43.77 -18.85
N GLY A 105 -20.92 -43.57 -18.35
CA GLY A 105 -21.40 -44.10 -17.07
C GLY A 105 -20.94 -43.31 -15.85
N ARG A 106 -20.21 -42.20 -16.01
CA ARG A 106 -19.79 -41.35 -14.89
C ARG A 106 -20.92 -40.43 -14.45
N GLU A 107 -21.14 -40.31 -13.15
CA GLU A 107 -22.09 -39.36 -12.59
C GLU A 107 -21.46 -37.96 -12.47
N PHE A 108 -22.16 -36.97 -12.99
CA PHE A 108 -21.80 -35.56 -12.91
C PHE A 108 -22.84 -34.79 -12.11
N GLU A 109 -22.37 -34.00 -11.15
CA GLU A 109 -23.21 -33.08 -10.41
C GLU A 109 -23.37 -31.77 -11.19
N LYS A 110 -24.60 -31.48 -11.60
CA LYS A 110 -24.98 -30.20 -12.20
C LYS A 110 -25.67 -29.33 -11.15
N LEU A 111 -25.05 -28.18 -10.86
CA LEU A 111 -25.60 -27.20 -9.94
C LEU A 111 -26.39 -26.12 -10.69
N HIS A 112 -27.63 -25.90 -10.26
CA HIS A 112 -28.42 -24.74 -10.68
C HIS A 112 -28.18 -23.61 -9.68
N LEU A 113 -27.56 -22.53 -10.16
CA LEU A 113 -27.08 -21.44 -9.31
C LEU A 113 -27.92 -20.18 -9.49
N GLY A 114 -28.46 -19.69 -8.38
CA GLY A 114 -29.28 -18.47 -8.30
C GLY A 114 -28.46 -17.18 -8.26
N LYS A 115 -29.06 -16.13 -7.69
CA LYS A 115 -28.41 -14.82 -7.51
C LYS A 115 -27.37 -14.87 -6.39
N TYR A 116 -26.47 -13.89 -6.39
CA TYR A 116 -25.56 -13.66 -5.27
C TYR A 116 -26.33 -13.06 -4.09
N GLU A 117 -26.13 -13.66 -2.92
CA GLU A 117 -26.47 -13.10 -1.63
C GLU A 117 -25.19 -12.50 -1.04
N TRP A 118 -25.29 -11.32 -0.44
CA TRP A 118 -24.14 -10.56 0.04
C TRP A 118 -24.26 -10.34 1.54
N GLU A 119 -23.17 -10.63 2.25
CA GLU A 119 -22.99 -10.25 3.64
C GLU A 119 -22.24 -8.92 3.72
N THR A 120 -22.63 -8.10 4.69
CA THR A 120 -21.90 -6.86 4.97
C THR A 120 -20.63 -7.13 5.77
N TYR A 121 -19.74 -6.13 5.83
CA TYR A 121 -18.57 -6.18 6.70
C TYR A 121 -18.93 -6.43 8.17
N GLU A 122 -20.02 -5.83 8.64
CA GLU A 122 -20.52 -5.99 10.01
C GLU A 122 -20.98 -7.42 10.28
N GLN A 123 -21.83 -7.96 9.41
CA GLN A 123 -22.33 -9.34 9.52
C GLN A 123 -21.18 -10.35 9.49
N THR A 124 -20.18 -10.10 8.64
CA THR A 124 -19.00 -10.97 8.54
C THR A 124 -18.15 -10.90 9.81
N LEU A 125 -17.97 -9.72 10.40
CA LEU A 125 -17.26 -9.56 11.67
C LEU A 125 -18.00 -10.28 12.82
N GLU A 126 -19.32 -10.17 12.86
CA GLU A 126 -20.16 -10.87 13.83
C GLU A 126 -20.00 -12.39 13.70
N ARG A 127 -20.09 -12.95 12.48
CA ARG A 127 -19.84 -14.38 12.22
C ARG A 127 -18.45 -14.80 12.67
N ALA A 128 -17.41 -14.01 12.40
CA ALA A 128 -16.05 -14.30 12.84
C ALA A 128 -15.93 -14.28 14.37
N CYS A 129 -16.54 -13.32 15.07
CA CYS A 129 -16.57 -13.27 16.53
C CYS A 129 -17.30 -14.46 17.16
N ASN A 130 -18.43 -14.86 16.58
CA ASN A 130 -19.20 -16.03 17.03
C ASN A 130 -18.39 -17.32 16.82
N PHE A 131 -17.74 -17.46 15.66
CA PHE A 131 -16.86 -18.60 15.37
C PHE A 131 -15.67 -18.68 16.34
N ALA A 132 -15.00 -17.55 16.60
CA ALA A 132 -13.91 -17.45 17.58
C ALA A 132 -14.35 -17.86 18.99
N SER A 133 -15.52 -17.37 19.42
CA SER A 133 -16.08 -17.70 20.73
C SER A 133 -16.40 -19.20 20.85
N GLY A 134 -16.89 -19.80 19.76
CA GLY A 134 -17.08 -21.25 19.66
C GLY A 134 -15.77 -22.02 19.82
N LEU A 135 -14.71 -21.64 19.10
CA LEU A 135 -13.41 -22.30 19.20
C LEU A 135 -12.83 -22.25 20.61
N VAL A 136 -12.90 -21.09 21.28
CA VAL A 136 -12.46 -20.94 22.68
C VAL A 136 -13.25 -21.89 23.59
N ARG A 137 -14.57 -21.99 23.40
CA ARG A 137 -15.42 -22.92 24.16
C ARG A 137 -15.08 -24.38 23.90
N PHE A 138 -14.61 -24.73 22.70
CA PHE A 138 -14.11 -26.08 22.37
C PHE A 138 -12.70 -26.37 22.91
N GLY A 139 -12.08 -25.44 23.64
CA GLY A 139 -10.77 -25.64 24.26
C GLY A 139 -9.60 -25.17 23.40
N HIS A 140 -9.84 -24.42 22.32
CA HIS A 140 -8.77 -23.78 21.55
C HIS A 140 -8.05 -22.75 22.43
N GLN A 141 -6.72 -22.84 22.48
CA GLN A 141 -5.87 -21.96 23.30
C GLN A 141 -5.10 -20.98 22.43
N SER A 142 -4.66 -19.88 23.02
CA SER A 142 -3.65 -19.02 22.38
C SER A 142 -2.43 -19.86 22.01
N ASP A 143 -1.91 -19.66 20.80
CA ASP A 143 -0.72 -20.33 20.27
C ASP A 143 -0.93 -21.79 19.82
N SER A 144 -2.17 -22.30 19.89
CA SER A 144 -2.51 -23.58 19.28
C SER A 144 -2.71 -23.46 17.77
N ARG A 145 -2.32 -24.49 17.03
CA ARG A 145 -2.37 -24.48 15.56
C ARG A 145 -3.76 -24.87 15.06
N VAL A 146 -4.23 -24.18 14.03
CA VAL A 146 -5.47 -24.51 13.31
C VAL A 146 -5.12 -24.82 11.85
N THR A 147 -5.74 -25.87 11.31
CA THR A 147 -5.69 -26.18 9.88
C THR A 147 -7.07 -25.95 9.30
N ILE A 148 -7.15 -25.17 8.21
CA ILE A 148 -8.39 -24.90 7.49
C ILE A 148 -8.32 -25.64 6.17
N PHE A 149 -9.25 -26.57 5.95
CA PHE A 149 -9.44 -27.23 4.66
C PHE A 149 -10.77 -26.79 4.06
N SER A 150 -10.71 -25.98 3.01
CA SER A 150 -11.89 -25.47 2.31
C SER A 150 -11.51 -24.92 0.94
N ASP A 151 -12.50 -24.86 0.05
CA ASP A 151 -12.40 -24.10 -1.20
C ASP A 151 -12.46 -22.58 -0.92
N SER A 152 -12.32 -21.76 -1.97
CA SER A 152 -12.48 -20.30 -1.90
C SER A 152 -13.94 -19.89 -1.63
N ARG A 153 -14.40 -20.08 -0.39
CA ARG A 153 -15.75 -19.76 0.11
C ARG A 153 -15.72 -18.68 1.18
N ALA A 154 -16.87 -18.05 1.44
CA ALA A 154 -17.02 -17.06 2.49
C ALA A 154 -16.58 -17.59 3.87
N GLU A 155 -16.95 -18.85 4.17
CA GLU A 155 -16.60 -19.55 5.41
C GLU A 155 -15.09 -19.69 5.60
N TRP A 156 -14.34 -19.91 4.51
CA TRP A 156 -12.88 -19.99 4.58
C TRP A 156 -12.28 -18.68 5.07
N LEU A 157 -12.73 -17.54 4.52
CA LEU A 157 -12.22 -16.24 4.93
C LEU A 157 -12.62 -15.93 6.37
N ILE A 158 -13.86 -16.23 6.77
CA ILE A 158 -14.33 -16.05 8.15
C ILE A 158 -13.48 -16.85 9.13
N ALA A 159 -13.22 -18.13 8.83
CA ALA A 159 -12.38 -18.98 9.66
C ALA A 159 -10.94 -18.47 9.72
N PHE A 160 -10.40 -17.99 8.59
CA PHE A 160 -9.07 -17.43 8.51
C PHE A 160 -8.90 -16.19 9.40
N GLN A 161 -9.87 -15.28 9.46
CA GLN A 161 -9.80 -14.10 10.33
C GLN A 161 -9.73 -14.45 11.82
N VAL A 162 -10.25 -15.62 12.21
CA VAL A 162 -10.23 -16.11 13.59
C VAL A 162 -8.91 -16.78 13.98
N ALA A 163 -8.13 -17.22 13.00
CA ALA A 163 -6.81 -17.84 13.25
C ALA A 163 -5.77 -16.84 13.79
N PHE A 164 -6.02 -15.53 13.68
CA PHE A 164 -5.12 -14.50 14.19
C PHE A 164 -5.46 -14.11 15.62
N PRO A 165 -4.47 -14.13 16.54
CA PRO A 165 -4.64 -13.61 17.89
C PRO A 165 -5.04 -12.13 17.89
N ARG A 166 -5.89 -11.74 18.85
CA ARG A 166 -6.29 -10.34 19.11
C ARG A 166 -5.41 -9.61 20.13
N ARG A 167 -4.27 -10.20 20.53
CA ARG A 167 -3.36 -9.60 21.52
C ARG A 167 -2.59 -8.41 20.95
#